data_AF-A0AAD9D5N1-F1
#
_entry.id   AF-A0AAD9D5N1-F1
#
_cell.length_a   1.000
_cell.length_b   1.000
_cell.length_c   1.000
_cell.angle_alpha   90.00
_cell.angle_beta   90.00
_cell.angle_gamma   90.00
#
_symmetry.space_group_name_H-M   'P 1'
#
loop_
_entity.id
_entity.type
_entity.pdbx_description
1 polymer ?
#
loop_
_entity_poly.entity_id
_entity_poly.type
_entity_poly.pdbx_seq_one_letter_code
_entity_poly.pdbx_strand_id
1 'polypeptide(L)'
;MKRVAANDPVAIREIGSKYYNNGDREHAFEYFTNAAELGDASAHHELSIMYQKGEGVEKDEKMELFHLVEAAIGGHPDARYDLARKEGRNERFDRSAKHFIIAANLGHDGSIRALKEGYKHGFVSKEDFAAALRAHQAAVDATKSPQRDAAEAFAEKFDVYRSSKLLVEKMLEY
;
A
#
# COMPACT_ATOMS: atom_id res chain seq x y z
N MET A 1 -13.76 21.55 -11.62
CA MET A 1 -13.57 20.33 -10.82
C MET A 1 -14.83 19.49 -10.93
N LYS A 2 -14.77 18.32 -11.57
CA LYS A 2 -15.93 17.47 -11.91
C LYS A 2 -15.88 16.07 -11.28
N ARG A 3 -14.99 15.84 -10.30
CA ARG A 3 -14.87 14.56 -9.55
C ARG A 3 -15.79 14.48 -8.32
N VAL A 4 -16.53 15.55 -8.01
CA VAL A 4 -17.61 15.57 -7.00
C VAL A 4 -18.96 15.19 -7.63
N ALA A 5 -18.96 14.64 -8.85
CA ALA A 5 -20.12 13.95 -9.40
C ALA A 5 -20.13 12.53 -8.83
N ALA A 6 -20.70 12.44 -7.62
CA ALA A 6 -21.11 11.28 -6.82
C ALA A 6 -20.63 9.88 -7.27
N ASN A 7 -20.03 9.16 -6.32
CA ASN A 7 -19.67 7.73 -6.37
C ASN A 7 -18.26 7.35 -6.88
N ASP A 8 -17.27 8.24 -6.84
CA ASP A 8 -15.86 7.83 -6.99
C ASP A 8 -15.32 7.31 -5.63
N PRO A 9 -15.13 5.98 -5.47
CA PRO A 9 -14.63 5.40 -4.22
C PRO A 9 -13.33 6.03 -3.71
N VAL A 10 -12.42 6.38 -4.63
CA VAL A 10 -11.12 6.94 -4.29
C VAL A 10 -11.28 8.34 -3.72
N ALA A 11 -12.11 9.17 -4.35
CA ALA A 11 -12.38 10.51 -3.86
C ALA A 11 -13.09 10.49 -2.49
N ILE A 12 -14.03 9.56 -2.29
CA ILE A 12 -14.73 9.38 -1.01
C ILE A 12 -13.74 8.96 0.09
N ARG A 13 -12.87 8.00 -0.20
CA ARG A 13 -11.79 7.59 0.73
C ARG A 13 -10.86 8.75 1.06
N GLU A 14 -10.44 9.55 0.07
CA GLU A 14 -9.59 10.73 0.32
C GLU A 14 -10.23 11.74 1.26
N ILE A 15 -11.55 11.89 1.23
CA ILE A 15 -12.30 12.70 2.21
C ILE A 15 -12.23 12.05 3.59
N GLY A 16 -12.47 10.75 3.69
CA GLY A 16 -12.30 9.98 4.94
C GLY A 16 -10.91 10.15 5.55
N SER A 17 -9.84 10.07 4.73
CA SER A 17 -8.47 10.28 5.17
C SER A 17 -8.24 11.70 5.73
N LYS A 18 -8.90 12.73 5.18
CA LYS A 18 -8.81 14.09 5.72
C LYS A 18 -9.45 14.19 7.11
N TYR A 19 -10.63 13.61 7.30
CA TYR A 19 -11.27 13.56 8.62
C TYR A 19 -10.42 12.80 9.63
N TYR A 20 -9.89 11.63 9.22
CA TYR A 20 -9.01 10.81 10.05
C TYR A 20 -7.78 11.59 10.53
N ASN A 21 -7.11 12.30 9.61
CA ASN A 21 -5.94 13.12 9.90
C ASN A 21 -6.25 14.33 10.80
N ASN A 22 -7.47 14.86 10.73
CA ASN A 22 -7.94 15.93 11.60
C ASN A 22 -8.41 15.41 12.99
N GLY A 23 -8.34 14.09 13.22
CA GLY A 23 -8.75 13.47 14.48
C GLY A 23 -10.25 13.14 14.57
N ASP A 24 -11.03 13.45 13.54
CA ASP A 24 -12.46 13.16 13.48
C ASP A 24 -12.68 11.72 12.98
N ARG A 25 -12.68 10.79 13.92
CA ARG A 25 -12.71 9.35 13.62
C ARG A 25 -14.09 8.87 13.22
N GLU A 26 -15.16 9.48 13.73
CA GLU A 26 -16.54 9.09 13.41
C GLU A 26 -16.84 9.39 11.93
N HIS A 27 -16.56 10.61 11.46
CA HIS A 27 -16.76 10.93 10.05
C HIS A 27 -15.80 10.15 9.14
N ALA A 28 -14.55 9.95 9.56
CA ALA A 28 -13.63 9.10 8.80
C ALA A 28 -14.21 7.70 8.57
N PHE A 29 -14.79 7.10 9.62
CA PHE A 29 -15.42 5.78 9.56
C PHE A 29 -16.56 5.75 8.54
N GLU A 30 -17.44 6.75 8.55
CA GLU A 30 -18.56 6.86 7.60
C GLU A 30 -18.07 6.95 6.14
N TYR A 31 -17.09 7.82 5.86
CA TYR A 31 -16.55 7.96 4.50
C TYR A 31 -15.81 6.70 4.04
N PHE A 32 -15.03 6.06 4.90
CA PHE A 32 -14.39 4.80 4.52
C PHE A 32 -15.42 3.69 4.31
N THR A 33 -16.49 3.63 5.10
CA THR A 33 -17.60 2.68 4.90
C THR A 33 -18.23 2.89 3.52
N ASN A 34 -18.57 4.13 3.17
CA ASN A 34 -19.13 4.47 1.87
C ASN A 34 -18.18 4.10 0.71
N ALA A 35 -16.87 4.35 0.84
CA ALA A 35 -15.90 3.98 -0.19
C ALA A 35 -15.73 2.45 -0.31
N ALA A 36 -15.75 1.73 0.82
CA ALA A 36 -15.67 0.28 0.86
C ALA A 36 -16.90 -0.39 0.21
N GLU A 37 -18.11 0.14 0.45
CA GLU A 37 -19.34 -0.33 -0.22
C GLU A 37 -19.29 -0.19 -1.75
N LEU A 38 -18.44 0.71 -2.26
CA LEU A 38 -18.17 0.90 -3.69
C LEU A 38 -17.00 0.06 -4.20
N GLY A 39 -16.42 -0.80 -3.36
CA GLY A 39 -15.34 -1.71 -3.70
C GLY A 39 -13.93 -1.14 -3.55
N ASP A 40 -13.74 -0.02 -2.84
CA ASP A 40 -12.40 0.52 -2.58
C ASP A 40 -11.62 -0.38 -1.60
N ALA A 41 -10.64 -1.10 -2.12
CA ALA A 41 -9.81 -2.01 -1.32
C ALA A 41 -9.00 -1.29 -0.23
N SER A 42 -8.57 -0.04 -0.48
CA SER A 42 -7.86 0.76 0.52
C SER A 42 -8.80 1.21 1.63
N ALA A 43 -10.06 1.53 1.35
CA ALA A 43 -11.04 1.90 2.36
C ALA A 43 -11.38 0.71 3.27
N HIS A 44 -11.48 -0.50 2.69
CA HIS A 44 -11.54 -1.72 3.49
C HIS A 44 -10.30 -1.86 4.40
N HIS A 45 -9.09 -1.56 3.92
CA HIS A 45 -7.89 -1.62 4.78
C HIS A 45 -7.96 -0.60 5.92
N GLU A 46 -8.36 0.64 5.64
CA GLU A 46 -8.54 1.68 6.68
C GLU A 46 -9.59 1.27 7.74
N LEU A 47 -10.73 0.72 7.32
CA LEU A 47 -11.76 0.20 8.23
C LEU A 47 -11.21 -0.94 9.11
N SER A 48 -10.39 -1.83 8.55
CA SER A 48 -9.75 -2.90 9.34
C SER A 48 -8.88 -2.33 10.45
N ILE A 49 -8.13 -1.25 10.19
CA ILE A 49 -7.31 -0.55 11.16
C ILE A 49 -8.18 0.13 12.23
N MET A 50 -9.28 0.75 11.82
CA MET A 50 -10.21 1.42 12.75
C MET A 50 -10.87 0.43 13.71
N TYR A 51 -11.35 -0.71 13.21
CA TYR A 51 -11.87 -1.79 14.06
C TYR A 51 -10.80 -2.43 14.96
N GLN A 52 -9.55 -2.55 14.48
CA GLN A 52 -8.44 -3.04 15.30
C GLN A 52 -8.16 -2.11 16.50
N LYS A 53 -8.15 -0.80 16.24
CA LYS A 53 -7.76 0.21 17.23
C LYS A 53 -8.93 0.73 18.06
N GLY A 54 -10.17 0.55 17.61
CA GLY A 54 -11.36 1.13 18.21
C GLY A 54 -11.42 2.64 17.96
N GLU A 55 -11.05 3.08 16.76
CA GLU A 55 -11.03 4.50 16.39
C GLU A 55 -12.32 4.83 15.64
N GLY A 56 -13.19 5.69 16.21
CA GLY A 56 -14.47 6.05 15.59
C GLY A 56 -15.51 4.93 15.56
N VAL A 57 -15.14 3.75 16.05
CA VAL A 57 -15.97 2.56 16.19
C VAL A 57 -15.45 1.73 17.36
N GLU A 58 -16.28 0.86 17.93
CA GLU A 58 -15.83 -0.06 18.97
C GLU A 58 -14.89 -1.13 18.38
N LYS A 59 -13.96 -1.64 19.19
CA LYS A 59 -13.04 -2.70 18.73
C LYS A 59 -13.82 -3.97 18.42
N ASP A 60 -13.63 -4.50 17.22
CA ASP A 60 -14.23 -5.78 16.82
C ASP A 60 -13.26 -6.56 15.92
N GLU A 61 -12.73 -7.66 16.45
CA GLU A 61 -11.79 -8.51 15.71
C GLU A 61 -12.42 -9.24 14.52
N LYS A 62 -13.72 -9.49 14.54
CA LYS A 62 -14.41 -10.13 13.41
C LYS A 62 -14.57 -9.14 12.27
N MET A 63 -14.94 -7.90 12.59
CA MET A 63 -15.06 -6.83 11.59
C MET A 63 -13.69 -6.41 11.06
N GLU A 64 -12.66 -6.33 11.91
CA GLU A 64 -11.28 -6.15 11.48
C GLU A 64 -10.87 -7.21 10.45
N LEU A 65 -11.09 -8.49 10.76
CA LEU A 65 -10.74 -9.58 9.86
C LEU A 65 -11.57 -9.54 8.55
N PHE A 66 -12.86 -9.24 8.65
CA PHE A 66 -13.73 -9.11 7.48
C PHE A 66 -13.20 -8.06 6.51
N HIS A 67 -12.99 -6.84 6.98
CA HIS A 67 -12.49 -5.74 6.15
C HIS A 67 -11.07 -6.02 5.64
N LEU A 68 -10.21 -6.65 6.46
CA LEU A 68 -8.87 -7.04 6.03
C LEU A 68 -8.89 -8.05 4.88
N VAL A 69 -9.81 -9.02 4.92
CA VAL A 69 -10.00 -10.03 3.86
C VAL A 69 -10.54 -9.37 2.59
N GLU A 70 -11.52 -8.49 2.69
CA GLU A 70 -12.06 -7.76 1.53
C GLU A 70 -10.99 -6.89 0.86
N ALA A 71 -10.20 -6.14 1.63
CA ALA A 71 -9.06 -5.38 1.12
C ALA A 71 -8.04 -6.28 0.41
N ALA A 72 -7.73 -7.44 1.00
CA ALA A 72 -6.82 -8.40 0.40
C ALA A 72 -7.39 -8.99 -0.91
N ILE A 73 -8.68 -9.30 -0.98
CA ILE A 73 -9.36 -9.76 -2.21
C ILE A 73 -9.29 -8.67 -3.28
N GLY A 74 -9.52 -7.42 -2.90
CA GLY A 74 -9.39 -6.24 -3.77
C GLY A 74 -7.96 -5.88 -4.18
N GLY A 75 -6.96 -6.66 -3.77
CA GLY A 75 -5.56 -6.50 -4.19
C GLY A 75 -4.75 -5.50 -3.37
N HIS A 76 -5.18 -5.14 -2.16
CA HIS A 76 -4.43 -4.23 -1.30
C HIS A 76 -3.15 -4.90 -0.76
N PRO A 77 -1.95 -4.38 -1.06
CA PRO A 77 -0.67 -4.99 -0.68
C PRO A 77 -0.49 -5.10 0.84
N ASP A 78 -0.79 -4.04 1.58
CA ASP A 78 -0.65 -4.02 3.04
C ASP A 78 -1.65 -4.97 3.71
N ALA A 79 -2.86 -5.09 3.17
CA ALA A 79 -3.88 -5.98 3.72
C ALA A 79 -3.46 -7.45 3.55
N ARG A 80 -2.90 -7.80 2.40
CA ARG A 80 -2.31 -9.13 2.16
C ARG A 80 -1.16 -9.41 3.13
N TYR A 81 -0.31 -8.43 3.40
CA TYR A 81 0.79 -8.57 4.37
C TYR A 81 0.27 -8.75 5.81
N ASP A 82 -0.72 -7.96 6.22
CA ASP A 82 -1.31 -8.06 7.56
C ASP A 82 -2.05 -9.38 7.77
N LEU A 83 -2.74 -9.88 6.74
CA LEU A 83 -3.36 -11.20 6.77
C LEU A 83 -2.32 -12.32 6.88
N ALA A 84 -1.17 -12.19 6.19
CA ALA A 84 -0.04 -13.11 6.35
C ALA A 84 0.47 -13.16 7.79
N ARG A 85 0.62 -11.99 8.44
CA ARG A 85 1.02 -11.90 9.85
C ARG A 85 0.00 -12.54 10.77
N LYS A 86 -1.30 -12.35 10.50
CA LYS A 86 -2.37 -12.93 11.31
C LYS A 86 -2.39 -14.46 11.20
N GLU A 87 -2.23 -15.01 10.00
CA GLU A 87 -2.11 -16.47 9.81
C GLU A 87 -0.83 -17.03 10.44
N GLY A 88 0.29 -16.30 10.38
CA GLY A 88 1.54 -16.69 11.05
C GLY A 88 1.42 -16.72 12.57
N ARG A 89 0.72 -15.75 13.19
CA ARG A 89 0.40 -15.77 14.63
C ARG A 89 -0.47 -16.96 15.03
N ASN A 90 -1.29 -17.47 14.11
CA ASN A 90 -2.09 -18.66 14.29
C ASN A 90 -1.36 -19.95 13.87
N GLU A 91 -0.03 -19.90 13.71
CA GLU A 91 0.84 -21.03 13.33
C GLU A 91 0.49 -21.67 11.97
N ARG A 92 -0.26 -20.96 11.12
CA ARG A 92 -0.61 -21.41 9.76
C ARG A 92 0.44 -20.92 8.77
N PHE A 93 1.67 -21.36 8.95
CA PHE A 93 2.83 -20.86 8.19
C PHE A 93 2.70 -21.05 6.68
N ASP A 94 2.10 -22.15 6.22
CA ASP A 94 1.84 -22.37 4.78
C ASP A 94 0.92 -21.30 4.18
N ARG A 95 -0.11 -20.88 4.94
CA ARG A 95 -1.02 -19.81 4.50
C ARG A 95 -0.33 -18.46 4.58
N SER A 96 0.39 -18.22 5.67
CA SER A 96 1.19 -17.00 5.88
C SER A 96 2.15 -16.77 4.71
N ALA A 97 2.92 -17.79 4.32
CA ALA A 97 3.84 -17.73 3.19
C ALA A 97 3.14 -17.35 1.88
N LYS A 98 1.99 -17.97 1.57
CA LYS A 98 1.19 -17.64 0.38
C LYS A 98 0.74 -16.18 0.38
N HIS A 99 0.25 -15.67 1.52
CA HIS A 99 -0.15 -14.27 1.63
C HIS A 99 1.04 -13.31 1.46
N PHE A 100 2.21 -13.62 2.03
CA PHE A 100 3.41 -12.82 1.80
C PHE A 100 3.88 -12.85 0.34
N ILE A 101 3.80 -14.00 -0.34
CA ILE A 101 4.12 -14.08 -1.78
C ILE A 101 3.21 -13.16 -2.58
N ILE A 102 1.89 -13.21 -2.32
CA ILE A 102 0.93 -12.33 -3.02
C ILE A 102 1.22 -10.86 -2.73
N ALA A 103 1.47 -10.50 -1.46
CA ALA A 103 1.80 -9.13 -1.09
C ALA A 103 3.10 -8.65 -1.76
N ALA A 104 4.12 -9.50 -1.84
CA ALA A 104 5.37 -9.19 -2.54
C ALA A 104 5.13 -8.95 -4.05
N ASN A 105 4.26 -9.77 -4.68
CA ASN A 105 3.87 -9.59 -6.08
C ASN A 105 3.08 -8.31 -6.33
N LEU A 106 2.41 -7.79 -5.30
CA LEU A 106 1.73 -6.49 -5.33
C LEU A 106 2.66 -5.32 -4.99
N GLY A 107 3.97 -5.57 -4.84
CA GLY A 107 4.97 -4.54 -4.56
C GLY A 107 5.24 -4.27 -3.08
N HIS A 108 4.73 -5.07 -2.14
CA HIS A 108 4.99 -4.85 -0.72
C HIS A 108 6.38 -5.35 -0.29
N ASP A 109 7.33 -4.43 -0.13
CA ASP A 109 8.73 -4.73 0.24
C ASP A 109 8.88 -5.48 1.57
N GLY A 110 8.02 -5.15 2.55
CA GLY A 110 8.05 -5.79 3.87
C GLY A 110 7.80 -7.30 3.81
N SER A 111 7.12 -7.77 2.76
CA SER A 111 6.79 -9.18 2.56
C SER A 111 8.02 -10.00 2.17
N ILE A 112 8.93 -9.44 1.38
CA ILE A 112 10.19 -10.10 1.01
C ILE A 112 11.05 -10.36 2.25
N ARG A 113 11.10 -9.39 3.18
CA ARG A 113 11.83 -9.57 4.46
C ARG A 113 11.23 -10.69 5.29
N ALA A 114 9.90 -10.75 5.38
CA ALA A 114 9.20 -11.81 6.12
C ALA A 114 9.44 -13.20 5.49
N LEU A 115 9.40 -13.31 4.16
CA LEU A 115 9.69 -14.56 3.45
C LEU A 115 11.14 -15.00 3.60
N LYS A 116 12.09 -14.05 3.60
CA LYS A 116 13.51 -14.34 3.87
C LYS A 116 13.70 -14.95 5.24
N GLU A 117 13.00 -14.43 6.25
CA GLU A 117 13.06 -14.97 7.61
C GLU A 117 12.39 -16.34 7.71
N GLY A 118 11.23 -16.50 7.07
CA GLY A 118 10.56 -17.81 6.94
C GLY A 118 11.45 -18.86 6.29
N TYR A 119 12.23 -18.49 5.27
CA TYR A 119 13.19 -19.39 4.62
C TYR A 119 14.32 -19.82 5.56
N LYS A 120 14.91 -18.88 6.33
CA LYS A 120 15.97 -19.20 7.30
C LYS A 120 15.53 -20.20 8.36
N HIS A 121 14.25 -20.12 8.76
CA HIS A 121 13.67 -21.00 9.78
C HIS A 121 13.01 -22.25 9.18
N GLY A 122 13.04 -22.45 7.86
CA GLY A 122 12.51 -23.64 7.19
C GLY A 122 10.99 -23.65 6.97
N PHE A 123 10.30 -22.54 7.21
CA PHE A 123 8.85 -22.39 6.97
C PHE A 123 8.50 -22.04 5.52
N VAL A 124 9.48 -21.58 4.75
CA VAL A 124 9.33 -21.24 3.32
C VAL A 124 10.37 -22.02 2.55
N SER A 125 9.98 -22.64 1.45
CA SER A 125 10.93 -23.36 0.60
C SER A 125 11.86 -22.40 -0.14
N LYS A 126 13.02 -22.92 -0.58
CA LYS A 126 13.95 -22.13 -1.41
C LYS A 126 13.27 -21.69 -2.72
N GLU A 127 12.46 -22.57 -3.27
CA GLU A 127 11.71 -22.39 -4.51
C GLU A 127 10.68 -21.27 -4.37
N ASP A 128 9.89 -21.28 -3.29
CA ASP A 128 8.89 -20.25 -3.00
C ASP A 128 9.53 -18.89 -2.74
N PHE A 129 10.63 -18.86 -1.98
CA PHE A 129 11.34 -17.61 -1.72
C PHE A 129 11.94 -17.03 -3.02
N ALA A 130 12.52 -17.87 -3.87
CA ALA A 130 13.02 -17.44 -5.17
C ALA A 130 11.89 -16.97 -6.11
N ALA A 131 10.73 -17.63 -6.08
CA ALA A 131 9.56 -17.21 -6.84
C ALA A 131 9.06 -15.82 -6.41
N ALA A 132 8.97 -15.58 -5.09
CA ALA A 132 8.55 -14.29 -4.55
C ALA A 132 9.49 -13.15 -4.95
N LEU A 133 10.81 -13.38 -4.90
CA LEU A 133 11.80 -12.38 -5.33
C LEU A 133 11.65 -12.03 -6.81
N ARG A 134 11.47 -13.02 -7.68
CA ARG A 134 11.28 -12.78 -9.12
C ARG A 134 10.00 -12.01 -9.41
N ALA A 135 8.91 -12.39 -8.76
CA ALA A 135 7.62 -11.77 -8.99
C ALA A 135 7.54 -10.35 -8.42
N HIS A 136 8.18 -10.09 -7.28
CA HIS A 136 8.36 -8.74 -6.76
C HIS A 136 9.23 -7.87 -7.68
N GLN A 137 10.35 -8.40 -8.19
CA GLN A 137 11.19 -7.71 -9.17
C GLN A 137 10.40 -7.38 -10.44
N ALA A 138 9.61 -8.32 -10.96
CA ALA A 138 8.75 -8.10 -12.11
C ALA A 138 7.68 -7.02 -11.84
N ALA A 139 7.10 -6.98 -10.63
CA ALA A 139 6.16 -5.95 -10.24
C ALA A 139 6.83 -4.56 -10.22
N VAL A 140 8.02 -4.46 -9.62
CA VAL A 140 8.83 -3.23 -9.62
C VAL A 140 9.14 -2.80 -11.06
N ASP A 141 9.61 -3.71 -11.89
CA ASP A 141 9.96 -3.40 -13.28
C ASP A 141 8.74 -3.03 -14.14
N ALA A 142 7.57 -3.61 -13.88
CA ALA A 142 6.34 -3.23 -14.58
C ALA A 142 5.85 -1.81 -14.22
N THR A 143 6.22 -1.29 -13.04
CA THR A 143 5.90 0.10 -12.67
C THR A 143 6.86 1.13 -13.26
N LYS A 144 8.03 0.68 -13.76
CA LYS A 144 8.92 1.49 -14.59
C LYS A 144 8.31 1.57 -15.98
N SER A 145 8.04 2.78 -16.45
CA SER A 145 7.60 3.00 -17.83
C SER A 145 8.62 3.86 -18.55
N PRO A 146 8.84 3.67 -19.85
CA PRO A 146 9.72 4.53 -20.64
C PRO A 146 9.36 6.02 -20.50
N GLN A 147 8.08 6.33 -20.28
CA GLN A 147 7.60 7.70 -20.05
C GLN A 147 7.99 8.24 -18.66
N ARG A 148 8.02 7.40 -17.61
CA ARG A 148 8.50 7.77 -16.28
C ARG A 148 10.02 7.91 -16.27
N ASP A 149 10.74 6.98 -16.89
CA ASP A 149 12.21 7.06 -17.04
C ASP A 149 12.62 8.30 -17.85
N ALA A 150 11.87 8.63 -18.92
CA ALA A 150 12.09 9.85 -19.70
C ALA A 150 11.72 11.13 -18.92
N ALA A 151 10.66 11.10 -18.10
CA ALA A 151 10.28 12.21 -17.25
C ALA A 151 11.30 12.46 -16.13
N GLU A 152 11.84 11.39 -15.53
CA GLU A 152 12.89 11.46 -14.51
C GLU A 152 14.21 11.96 -15.11
N ALA A 153 14.64 11.40 -16.24
CA ALA A 153 15.81 11.89 -16.98
C ALA A 153 15.66 13.34 -17.45
N PHE A 154 14.44 13.76 -17.81
CA PHE A 154 14.14 15.16 -18.13
C PHE A 154 14.20 16.05 -16.88
N ALA A 155 13.64 15.63 -15.75
CA ALA A 155 13.66 16.36 -14.49
C ALA A 155 15.09 16.55 -13.96
N GLU A 156 15.91 15.49 -13.98
CA GLU A 156 17.33 15.57 -13.59
C GLU A 156 18.11 16.56 -14.47
N LYS A 157 17.90 16.51 -15.80
CA LYS A 157 18.49 17.50 -16.72
C LYS A 157 18.03 18.92 -16.42
N PHE A 158 16.76 19.09 -16.07
CA PHE A 158 16.18 20.39 -15.77
C PHE A 158 16.72 20.98 -14.46
N ASP A 159 16.92 20.15 -13.43
CA ASP A 159 17.49 20.58 -12.14
C ASP A 159 18.98 20.91 -12.25
N VAL A 160 19.75 20.15 -13.03
CA VAL A 160 21.16 20.47 -13.34
C VAL A 160 21.26 21.76 -14.16
N TYR A 161 20.36 21.98 -15.13
CA TYR A 161 20.33 23.21 -15.93
C TYR A 161 19.94 24.44 -15.12
N ARG A 162 18.97 24.33 -14.21
CA ARG A 162 18.57 25.44 -13.34
C ARG A 162 19.67 25.79 -12.32
N SER A 163 20.33 24.77 -11.77
CA SER A 163 21.44 24.94 -10.82
C SER A 163 22.66 25.59 -11.46
N SER A 164 23.00 25.19 -12.69
CA SER A 164 24.12 25.79 -13.45
C SER A 164 23.80 27.20 -13.92
N LYS A 165 22.58 27.49 -14.38
CA LYS A 165 22.17 28.84 -14.79
C LYS A 165 22.17 29.84 -13.62
N LEU A 166 21.69 29.43 -12.44
CA LEU A 166 21.70 30.25 -11.23
C LEU A 166 23.14 30.55 -10.75
N LEU A 167 24.07 29.62 -10.94
CA LEU A 167 25.48 29.80 -10.63
C LEU A 167 26.15 30.83 -11.57
N VAL A 168 25.82 30.77 -12.87
CA VAL A 168 26.34 31.72 -13.89
C VAL A 168 25.77 33.12 -13.68
N GLU A 169 24.47 33.25 -13.40
CA GLU A 169 23.84 34.56 -13.10
C GLU A 169 24.47 35.20 -11.86
N LYS A 170 24.75 34.44 -10.80
CA LYS A 170 25.46 34.94 -9.60
C LYS A 170 26.92 35.32 -9.86
N MET A 171 27.59 34.72 -10.85
CA MET A 171 28.98 35.07 -11.20
C MET A 171 29.08 36.34 -12.06
N LEU A 172 27.98 36.78 -12.69
CA LEU A 172 27.92 38.00 -13.50
C LEU A 172 27.51 39.25 -12.69
N GLU A 173 27.16 39.08 -11.41
CA GLU A 173 26.81 40.16 -10.48
C GLU A 173 28.00 40.66 -9.63
N TYR A 174 29.23 40.17 -9.90
CA TYR A 174 30.49 40.64 -9.32
C TYR A 174 31.37 41.32 -10.37
#